data_AF-A0AAD9G0W6-F1
#
_entry.id   AF-A0AAD9G0W6-F1
#
_cell.length_a   1.000
_cell.length_b   1.000
_cell.length_c   1.000
_cell.angle_alpha   90.00
_cell.angle_beta   90.00
_cell.angle_gamma   90.00
#
_symmetry.space_group_name_H-M   'P 1'
#
loop_
_entity.id
_entity.type
_entity.pdbx_description
1 polymer ?
#
loop_
_entity_poly.entity_id
_entity_poly.type
_entity_poly.pdbx_seq_one_letter_code
_entity_poly.pdbx_strand_id
1 'polypeptide(L)'
;MRHRCTTTGETIENVVAIVKGCLKPKILVTYMMKKSVASVTDADILTAVQARCRTFKNEYVLDVTSLFRQKLEMDLSIDDNDARVFRYYDNFNAIMEGNRLQGLIGTENTTEAGYWSRIEARCRLLIEVP
;
A
#
# COMPACT_ATOMS: atom_id res chain seq x y z
N MET A 1 3.50 10.13 24.09
CA MET A 1 3.28 8.66 24.15
C MET A 1 4.54 7.93 24.54
N ARG A 2 5.65 8.03 23.78
CA ARG A 2 6.94 7.40 24.14
C ARG A 2 7.45 7.79 25.54
N HIS A 3 7.40 9.08 25.90
CA HIS A 3 7.80 9.55 27.24
C HIS A 3 7.03 8.88 28.39
N ARG A 4 5.72 8.66 28.24
CA ARG A 4 4.90 7.97 29.26
C ARG A 4 5.33 6.51 29.42
N CYS A 5 5.55 5.80 28.31
CA CYS A 5 5.98 4.40 28.33
C CYS A 5 7.34 4.24 29.03
N THR A 6 8.23 5.22 28.87
CA THR A 6 9.53 5.27 29.56
C THR A 6 9.39 5.49 31.07
N THR A 7 8.39 6.25 31.53
CA THR A 7 8.19 6.59 32.95
C THR A 7 7.34 5.56 33.69
N THR A 8 6.35 4.94 33.04
CA THR A 8 5.40 4.00 33.68
C THR A 8 5.76 2.53 33.48
N GLY A 9 6.68 2.21 32.57
CA GLY A 9 7.01 0.82 32.22
C GLY A 9 5.89 0.10 31.46
N GLU A 10 4.82 0.82 31.08
CA GLU A 10 3.74 0.28 30.27
C GLU A 10 4.21 0.05 28.84
N THR A 11 3.82 -1.09 28.26
CA THR A 11 4.06 -1.35 26.84
C THR A 11 3.25 -0.35 26.00
N ILE A 12 3.80 0.06 24.86
CA ILE A 12 3.15 1.03 23.96
C ILE A 12 1.75 0.53 23.56
N GLU A 13 1.61 -0.78 23.41
CA GLU A 13 0.39 -1.50 23.06
C GLU A 13 -0.69 -1.30 24.12
N ASN A 14 -0.33 -1.37 25.41
CA ASN A 14 -1.28 -1.19 26.50
C ASN A 14 -1.72 0.27 26.61
N VAL A 15 -0.80 1.22 26.47
CA VAL A 15 -1.10 2.65 26.46
C VAL A 15 -2.03 3.00 25.28
N VAL A 16 -1.80 2.40 24.12
CA VAL A 16 -2.65 2.58 22.92
C VAL A 16 -4.02 1.94 23.11
N ALA A 17 -4.11 0.74 23.70
CA ALA A 17 -5.38 0.06 23.98
C ALA A 17 -6.25 0.86 24.97
N ILE A 18 -5.63 1.41 26.03
CA ILE A 18 -6.30 2.29 27.00
C ILE A 18 -6.81 3.56 26.31
N VAL A 19 -5.97 4.23 25.51
CA VAL A 19 -6.36 5.45 24.79
C VAL A 19 -7.50 5.18 23.80
N LYS A 20 -7.47 4.05 23.08
CA LYS A 20 -8.54 3.64 22.17
C LYS A 20 -9.84 3.28 22.91
N GLY A 21 -9.75 2.59 24.05
CA GLY A 21 -10.90 2.25 24.89
C GLY A 21 -11.54 3.47 25.58
N CYS A 22 -10.77 4.53 25.84
CA CYS A 22 -11.25 5.78 26.43
C CYS A 22 -11.89 6.75 25.41
N LEU A 23 -11.66 6.56 24.10
CA LEU A 23 -12.14 7.46 23.06
C LEU A 23 -13.53 7.05 22.55
N LYS A 24 -14.57 7.72 23.04
CA LYS A 24 -15.93 7.59 22.50
C LYS A 24 -15.94 7.95 21.00
N PRO A 25 -16.78 7.35 20.14
CA PRO A 25 -16.90 7.69 18.71
C PRO A 25 -17.05 9.20 18.47
N LYS A 26 -17.72 9.88 19.40
CA LYS A 26 -17.88 11.34 19.43
C LYS A 26 -16.56 12.13 19.47
N ILE A 27 -15.59 11.67 20.27
CA ILE A 27 -14.29 12.34 20.40
C ILE A 27 -13.45 12.10 19.15
N LEU A 28 -13.57 10.92 18.53
CA LEU A 28 -12.87 10.59 17.29
C LEU A 28 -13.33 11.51 16.15
N VAL A 29 -14.64 11.73 16.01
CA VAL A 29 -15.22 12.63 15.02
C VAL A 29 -14.79 14.08 15.26
N THR A 30 -14.86 14.56 16.50
CA THR A 30 -14.47 15.95 16.81
C THR A 30 -12.96 16.18 16.68
N TYR A 31 -12.12 15.22 17.03
CA TYR A 31 -10.67 15.34 16.88
C TYR A 31 -10.22 15.18 15.42
N MET A 32 -10.80 14.24 14.67
CA MET A 32 -10.42 13.97 13.28
C MET A 32 -11.01 14.96 12.28
N MET A 33 -12.25 15.44 12.50
CA MET A 33 -12.94 16.33 11.56
C MET A 33 -13.03 17.78 12.05
N LYS A 34 -12.57 18.09 13.28
CA LYS A 34 -12.65 19.42 13.89
C LYS A 34 -14.07 20.02 13.89
N LYS A 35 -15.10 19.16 13.87
CA LYS A 35 -16.52 19.54 13.88
C LYS A 35 -17.28 18.77 14.97
N SER A 36 -18.40 19.34 15.43
CA SER A 36 -19.29 18.66 16.38
C SER A 36 -19.94 17.45 15.71
N VAL A 37 -20.16 16.38 16.47
CA VAL A 37 -20.81 15.15 16.01
C VAL A 37 -22.20 15.42 15.44
N ALA A 38 -22.94 16.36 16.04
CA ALA A 38 -24.27 16.74 15.57
C ALA A 38 -24.25 17.49 14.22
N SER A 39 -23.08 18.02 13.81
CA SER A 39 -22.90 18.76 12.56
C SER A 39 -22.17 17.97 11.48
N VAL A 40 -21.83 16.70 11.74
CA VAL A 40 -21.14 15.85 10.77
C VAL A 40 -22.17 15.24 9.83
N THR A 41 -22.01 15.52 8.55
CA THR A 41 -22.85 14.95 7.49
C THR A 41 -22.15 13.77 6.84
N ASP A 42 -22.91 12.92 6.13
CA ASP A 42 -22.34 11.81 5.35
C ASP A 42 -21.32 12.29 4.30
N ALA A 43 -21.51 13.50 3.77
CA ALA A 43 -20.57 14.13 2.84
C ALA A 43 -19.23 14.49 3.50
N ASP A 44 -19.24 14.95 4.75
CA ASP A 44 -18.01 15.20 5.53
C ASP A 44 -17.27 13.88 5.79
N ILE A 45 -18.00 12.80 6.12
CA ILE A 45 -17.44 11.46 6.32
C ILE A 45 -16.79 10.96 5.04
N LEU A 46 -17.50 11.02 3.92
CA LEU A 46 -16.99 10.58 2.63
C LEU A 46 -15.74 11.36 2.24
N THR A 47 -15.74 12.68 2.46
CA THR A 47 -14.60 13.55 2.17
C THR A 47 -13.38 13.21 3.04
N ALA A 48 -13.57 12.96 4.34
CA ALA A 48 -12.47 12.57 5.22
C ALA A 48 -11.91 11.18 4.89
N VAL A 49 -12.78 10.22 4.53
CA VAL A 49 -12.37 8.90 4.04
C VAL A 49 -11.58 9.06 2.75
N GLN A 50 -12.08 9.83 1.78
CA GLN A 50 -11.37 10.07 0.53
C GLN A 50 -10.03 10.77 0.74
N ALA A 51 -9.96 11.79 1.61
CA ALA A 51 -8.72 12.47 1.94
C ALA A 51 -7.71 11.51 2.57
N ARG A 52 -8.14 10.71 3.56
CA ARG A 52 -7.31 9.66 4.16
C ARG A 52 -6.86 8.62 3.14
N CYS A 53 -7.75 8.16 2.26
CA CYS A 53 -7.41 7.22 1.20
C CYS A 53 -6.47 7.83 0.16
N ARG A 54 -6.52 9.14 -0.09
CA ARG A 54 -5.57 9.85 -0.96
C ARG A 54 -4.20 9.98 -0.29
N THR A 55 -4.15 10.32 1.00
CA THR A 55 -2.89 10.34 1.77
C THR A 55 -2.30 8.94 1.89
N PHE A 56 -3.13 7.93 2.12
CA PHE A 56 -2.73 6.52 2.11
C PHE A 56 -2.27 6.07 0.71
N LYS A 57 -2.95 6.49 -0.36
CA LYS A 57 -2.48 6.24 -1.73
C LYS A 57 -1.13 6.87 -2.01
N ASN A 58 -0.78 7.99 -1.37
CA ASN A 58 0.50 8.68 -1.58
C ASN A 58 1.63 8.19 -0.65
N GLU A 59 1.35 7.89 0.62
CA GLU A 59 2.34 7.35 1.58
C GLU A 59 2.58 5.84 1.39
N TYR A 60 1.61 5.14 0.79
CA TYR A 60 1.67 3.73 0.41
C TYR A 60 1.72 3.56 -1.11
N VAL A 61 2.20 4.56 -1.86
CA VAL A 61 2.95 4.25 -3.09
C VAL A 61 4.17 3.49 -2.59
N LEU A 62 4.00 2.18 -2.40
CA LEU A 62 5.11 1.24 -2.52
C LEU A 62 5.82 1.71 -3.78
N ASP A 63 7.05 2.18 -3.64
CA ASP A 63 7.90 2.41 -4.78
C ASP A 63 7.99 1.04 -5.47
N VAL A 64 7.12 0.85 -6.46
CA VAL A 64 6.89 -0.43 -7.11
C VAL A 64 8.23 -0.89 -7.70
N THR A 65 9.00 0.05 -8.22
CA THR A 65 10.36 -0.16 -8.69
C THR A 65 11.28 -0.68 -7.58
N SER A 66 11.28 -0.07 -6.39
CA SER A 66 12.07 -0.57 -5.25
C SER A 66 11.63 -1.95 -4.79
N LEU A 67 10.33 -2.24 -4.77
CA LEU A 67 9.81 -3.56 -4.41
C LEU A 67 10.32 -4.64 -5.36
N PHE A 68 10.22 -4.40 -6.68
CA PHE A 68 10.73 -5.36 -7.66
C PHE A 68 12.26 -5.46 -7.57
N ARG A 69 12.99 -4.35 -7.37
CA ARG A 69 14.45 -4.38 -7.23
C ARG A 69 14.92 -5.21 -6.03
N GLN A 70 14.13 -5.25 -4.97
CA GLN A 70 14.46 -6.05 -3.80
C GLN A 70 14.13 -7.53 -3.98
N LYS A 71 13.11 -7.88 -4.78
CA LYS A 71 12.51 -9.22 -4.77
C LYS A 71 12.62 -10.00 -6.08
N LEU A 72 12.84 -9.31 -7.19
CA LEU A 72 12.94 -9.91 -8.50
C LEU A 72 14.40 -9.93 -8.91
N GLU A 73 14.94 -11.14 -9.04
CA GLU A 73 16.31 -11.38 -9.47
C GLU A 73 16.30 -12.50 -10.50
N MET A 74 17.17 -12.40 -11.49
CA MET A 74 17.37 -13.48 -12.46
C MET A 74 18.27 -14.55 -11.86
N ASP A 75 17.76 -15.78 -11.75
CA ASP A 75 18.54 -16.90 -11.23
C ASP A 75 19.57 -17.39 -12.27
N LEU A 76 20.80 -16.90 -12.14
CA LEU A 76 21.91 -17.23 -13.04
C LEU A 76 22.44 -18.66 -12.86
N SER A 77 21.98 -19.41 -11.85
CA SER A 77 22.33 -20.82 -11.69
C SER A 77 21.58 -21.75 -12.66
N ILE A 78 20.55 -21.24 -13.34
CA ILE A 78 19.82 -21.95 -14.38
C ILE A 78 20.58 -21.81 -15.71
N ASP A 79 21.12 -22.93 -16.20
CA ASP A 79 21.89 -23.01 -17.44
C ASP A 79 21.04 -22.80 -18.70
N ASP A 80 19.81 -23.32 -18.70
CA ASP A 80 18.89 -23.18 -19.82
C ASP A 80 18.31 -21.76 -19.86
N ASN A 81 18.62 -21.03 -20.94
CA ASN A 81 18.23 -19.63 -21.08
C ASN A 81 16.72 -19.43 -21.06
N ASP A 82 15.96 -20.31 -21.72
CA ASP A 82 14.51 -20.19 -21.81
C ASP A 82 13.87 -20.47 -20.44
N ALA A 83 14.30 -21.54 -19.77
CA ALA A 83 13.85 -21.87 -18.41
C ALA A 83 14.17 -20.75 -17.41
N ARG A 84 15.34 -20.11 -17.53
CA ARG A 84 15.73 -18.96 -16.69
C ARG A 84 14.79 -17.77 -16.89
N VAL A 85 14.49 -17.43 -18.15
CA VAL A 85 13.58 -16.34 -18.48
C VAL A 85 12.15 -16.67 -18.02
N PHE A 86 11.67 -17.89 -18.23
CA PHE A 86 10.35 -18.30 -17.75
C PHE A 86 10.24 -18.21 -16.23
N ARG A 87 11.26 -18.68 -15.49
CA ARG A 87 11.30 -18.55 -14.03
C ARG A 87 11.26 -17.09 -13.57
N TYR A 88 11.98 -16.21 -14.26
CA TYR A 88 11.98 -14.78 -13.96
C TYR A 88 10.58 -14.16 -14.15
N TYR A 89 9.89 -14.48 -15.24
CA TYR A 89 8.51 -14.03 -15.48
C TYR A 89 7.52 -14.59 -14.46
N ASP A 90 7.64 -15.85 -14.08
CA ASP A 90 6.81 -16.46 -13.04
C ASP A 90 6.99 -15.75 -11.69
N ASN A 91 8.24 -15.47 -11.31
CA ASN A 91 8.55 -14.73 -10.09
C ASN A 91 7.98 -13.31 -10.12
N PHE A 92 8.06 -12.62 -11.26
CA PHE A 92 7.44 -11.32 -11.47
C PHE A 92 5.93 -11.37 -11.23
N ASN A 93 5.24 -12.34 -11.83
CA ASN A 93 3.79 -12.51 -11.66
C ASN A 93 3.42 -12.86 -10.21
N ALA A 94 4.22 -13.71 -9.53
CA ALA A 94 4.02 -14.03 -8.12
C ALA A 94 4.15 -12.78 -7.22
N ILE A 95 5.12 -11.90 -7.48
CA ILE A 95 5.25 -10.61 -6.78
C ILE A 95 4.03 -9.74 -7.05
N MET A 96 3.56 -9.65 -8.29
CA MET A 96 2.36 -8.88 -8.62
C MET A 96 1.12 -9.36 -7.87
N GLU A 97 0.88 -10.67 -7.87
CA GLU A 97 -0.30 -11.27 -7.23
C GLU A 97 -0.25 -11.11 -5.72
N GLY A 98 0.90 -11.39 -5.11
CA GLY A 98 1.12 -11.25 -3.66
C GLY A 98 0.95 -9.83 -3.15
N ASN A 99 1.16 -8.82 -4.00
CA ASN A 99 1.06 -7.39 -3.64
C ASN A 99 -0.16 -6.69 -4.25
N ARG A 100 -1.05 -7.44 -4.92
CA ARG A 100 -2.28 -6.93 -5.56
C ARG A 100 -2.04 -5.77 -6.53
N LEU A 101 -0.98 -5.88 -7.33
CA LEU A 101 -0.56 -4.82 -8.26
C LEU A 101 -1.22 -4.91 -9.64
N GLN A 102 -2.23 -5.77 -9.83
CA GLN A 102 -2.87 -5.98 -11.13
C GLN A 102 -3.51 -4.68 -11.65
N GLY A 103 -4.22 -3.93 -10.79
CA GLY A 103 -4.79 -2.63 -11.16
C GLY A 103 -3.76 -1.53 -11.50
N LEU A 104 -2.46 -1.74 -11.20
CA LEU A 104 -1.38 -0.77 -11.42
C LEU A 104 -0.50 -1.11 -12.63
N ILE A 105 -0.17 -2.38 -12.82
CA ILE A 105 0.76 -2.87 -13.87
C ILE A 105 0.31 -4.21 -14.50
N GLY A 106 -0.97 -4.55 -14.32
CA GLY A 106 -1.61 -5.73 -14.87
C GLY A 106 -1.96 -5.60 -16.35
N THR A 107 -2.21 -6.76 -16.96
CA THR A 107 -2.53 -6.91 -18.37
C THR A 107 -4.03 -7.07 -18.61
N GLU A 108 -4.84 -7.11 -17.55
CA GLU A 108 -6.29 -7.21 -17.63
C GLU A 108 -6.94 -5.90 -18.08
N ASN A 109 -8.20 -6.01 -18.52
CA ASN A 109 -9.05 -4.90 -18.94
C ASN A 109 -8.43 -4.05 -20.06
N THR A 110 -8.18 -4.66 -21.21
CA THR A 110 -7.54 -4.04 -22.38
C THR A 110 -8.27 -2.84 -22.98
N THR A 111 -9.56 -2.68 -22.64
CA THR A 111 -10.41 -1.57 -23.11
C THR A 111 -10.43 -0.39 -22.14
N GLU A 112 -9.79 -0.49 -20.98
CA GLU A 112 -9.78 0.56 -19.96
C GLU A 112 -8.81 1.69 -20.32
N ALA A 113 -9.22 2.93 -20.01
CA ALA A 113 -8.35 4.08 -20.10
C ALA A 113 -7.11 3.89 -19.19
N GLY A 114 -5.91 4.01 -19.77
CA GLY A 114 -4.65 3.79 -19.05
C GLY A 114 -4.04 2.40 -19.20
N TYR A 115 -4.66 1.47 -19.95
CA TYR A 115 -4.07 0.16 -20.29
C TYR A 115 -2.63 0.30 -20.80
N TRP A 116 -2.41 1.16 -21.80
CA TRP A 116 -1.06 1.36 -22.37
C TRP A 116 -0.04 1.87 -21.34
N SER A 117 -0.45 2.76 -20.44
CA SER A 117 0.43 3.24 -19.37
C SER A 117 0.78 2.12 -18.38
N ARG A 118 -0.16 1.21 -18.08
CA ARG A 118 0.13 0.02 -17.26
C ARG A 118 1.11 -0.93 -17.96
N ILE A 119 0.92 -1.18 -19.25
CA ILE A 119 1.83 -2.01 -20.04
C ILE A 119 3.22 -1.39 -20.12
N GLU A 120 3.32 -0.08 -20.33
CA GLU A 120 4.60 0.62 -20.35
C GLU A 120 5.33 0.49 -19.01
N ALA A 121 4.63 0.73 -17.89
CA ALA A 121 5.19 0.58 -16.55
C ALA A 121 5.62 -0.88 -16.28
N ARG A 122 4.83 -1.86 -16.72
CA ARG A 122 5.16 -3.29 -16.62
C ARG A 122 6.44 -3.63 -17.39
N CYS A 123 6.54 -3.21 -18.66
CA CYS A 123 7.72 -3.44 -19.48
C CYS A 123 8.97 -2.78 -18.88
N ARG A 124 8.82 -1.56 -18.35
CA ARG A 124 9.92 -0.86 -17.67
C ARG A 124 10.46 -1.67 -16.49
N LEU A 125 9.58 -2.21 -15.65
CA LEU A 125 9.98 -3.03 -14.51
C LEU A 125 10.67 -4.34 -14.92
N LEU A 126 10.24 -4.96 -16.02
CA LEU A 126 10.88 -6.18 -16.52
C LEU A 126 12.30 -5.93 -17.05
N ILE A 127 12.59 -4.72 -17.53
CA ILE A 127 13.86 -4.34 -18.19
C ILE A 127 14.84 -3.65 -17.23
N GLU A 128 14.36 -2.76 -16.35
CA GLU A 128 15.20 -1.87 -15.52
C GLU A 128 15.52 -2.43 -14.13
N VAL A 129 14.93 -3.56 -13.77
CA VAL A 129 15.07 -4.21 -12.47
C VAL A 129 15.96 -5.48 -12.42
N PRO A 130 16.52 -6.05 -13.52
CA PRO A 130 17.37 -7.23 -13.42
C PRO A 130 18.73 -6.95 -12.75
#